data_AF-A0A7C8ZP24-F1
#
_entry.id   AF-A0A7C8ZP24-F1
#
_cell.length_a   1.000
_cell.length_b   1.000
_cell.length_c   1.000
_cell.angle_alpha   90.00
_cell.angle_beta   90.00
_cell.angle_gamma   90.00
#
_symmetry.space_group_name_H-M   'P 1'
#
loop_
_entity.id
_entity.type
_entity.pdbx_description
1 polymer ?
#
loop_
_entity_poly.entity_id
_entity_poly.type
_entity_poly.pdbx_seq_one_letter_code
_entity_poly.pdbx_strand_id
1 'polypeptide(L)'
;MVRLNFSVFFAGVLLFAVAESISGPHVADVNILLPPKMTQPVEYRLQGTDGCFKWSWDHHDILSVSPEYNESSHCSTSARLRSIAPYTGRKETAVYAADVLTGIVIRCKVYIDIFSRIQIFHNSVKLDLDGLATLRVRAFDSEENVFSSLVGLRFIWKLIPESDGSLHNLAHVPLSDSPLSDCGGFCGDLDIQIKLEDSGEFSDLFVVKGIGIGREVVSVHLLEPLLGHMDDKIALTVAEAMSLEPPSPVLVVVGALVQYTLKVIRGGIPQGSFLSYFLA
;
A
#
# COMPACT_ATOMS: atom_id res chain seq x y z
N MET A 1 -32.49 -74.68 13.02
CA MET A 1 -32.46 -74.46 11.55
C MET A 1 -32.24 -72.96 11.33
N VAL A 2 -30.97 -72.54 11.25
CA VAL A 2 -30.59 -71.12 11.12
C VAL A 2 -30.33 -70.84 9.65
N ARG A 3 -31.11 -69.95 9.04
CA ARG A 3 -30.94 -69.49 7.65
C ARG A 3 -29.82 -68.46 7.59
N LEU A 4 -28.74 -68.75 6.84
CA LEU A 4 -27.77 -67.74 6.42
C LEU A 4 -28.37 -66.90 5.29
N ASN A 5 -28.54 -65.60 5.52
CA ASN A 5 -28.76 -64.62 4.45
C ASN A 5 -27.40 -64.02 4.07
N PHE A 6 -26.93 -64.31 2.86
CA PHE A 6 -25.81 -63.60 2.24
C PHE A 6 -26.32 -62.25 1.72
N SER A 7 -25.91 -61.16 2.36
CA SER A 7 -26.12 -59.81 1.83
C SER A 7 -24.88 -59.39 1.06
N VAL A 8 -24.98 -59.31 -0.26
CA VAL A 8 -23.92 -58.82 -1.14
C VAL A 8 -23.91 -57.29 -1.07
N PHE A 9 -22.87 -56.69 -0.49
CA PHE A 9 -22.67 -55.24 -0.49
C PHE A 9 -22.00 -54.81 -1.80
N PHE A 10 -22.71 -54.04 -2.63
CA PHE A 10 -22.17 -53.39 -3.81
C PHE A 10 -21.51 -52.07 -3.38
N ALA A 11 -20.18 -52.03 -3.31
CA ALA A 11 -19.44 -50.80 -3.03
C ALA A 11 -19.38 -49.93 -4.30
N GLY A 12 -20.28 -48.96 -4.40
CA GLY A 12 -20.21 -47.92 -5.44
C GLY A 12 -19.07 -46.95 -5.15
N VAL A 13 -18.05 -46.93 -5.99
CA VAL A 13 -16.99 -45.90 -5.97
C VAL A 13 -17.61 -44.60 -6.49
N LEU A 14 -17.88 -43.65 -5.58
CA LEU A 14 -18.20 -42.27 -5.95
C LEU A 14 -16.90 -41.58 -6.39
N LEU A 15 -16.74 -41.41 -7.70
CA LEU A 15 -15.77 -40.46 -8.26
C LEU A 15 -16.29 -39.05 -7.97
N PHE A 16 -15.76 -38.42 -6.92
CA PHE A 16 -15.88 -36.98 -6.76
C PHE A 16 -15.01 -36.32 -7.84
N ALA A 17 -15.64 -35.86 -8.93
CA ALA A 17 -15.02 -34.90 -9.81
C ALA A 17 -14.78 -33.62 -9.00
N VAL A 18 -13.53 -33.33 -8.67
CA VAL A 18 -13.13 -32.00 -8.19
C VAL A 18 -13.36 -31.07 -9.37
N ALA A 19 -14.44 -30.29 -9.33
CA ALA A 19 -14.58 -29.16 -10.22
C ALA A 19 -13.53 -28.13 -9.78
N GLU A 20 -12.35 -28.18 -10.40
CA GLU A 20 -11.46 -27.02 -10.41
C GLU A 20 -12.28 -25.89 -11.01
N SER A 21 -12.58 -24.87 -10.20
CA SER A 21 -13.09 -23.61 -10.71
C SER A 21 -12.00 -23.05 -11.61
N ILE A 22 -12.12 -23.25 -12.92
CA ILE A 22 -11.28 -22.55 -13.90
C ILE A 22 -11.70 -21.09 -13.78
N SER A 23 -10.97 -20.35 -12.93
CA SER A 23 -11.04 -18.90 -12.86
C SER A 23 -10.72 -18.37 -14.26
N GLY A 24 -11.62 -17.54 -14.81
CA GLY A 24 -11.39 -16.93 -16.11
C GLY A 24 -10.28 -15.87 -16.03
N PRO A 25 -9.74 -15.42 -17.19
CA PRO A 25 -8.72 -14.39 -17.20
C PRO A 25 -9.22 -13.13 -16.50
N HIS A 26 -8.38 -12.54 -15.65
CA HIS A 26 -8.72 -11.38 -14.85
C HIS A 26 -7.62 -10.32 -14.93
N VAL A 27 -7.99 -9.04 -14.84
CA VAL A 27 -7.06 -7.91 -14.79
C VAL A 27 -7.38 -7.10 -13.54
N ALA A 28 -6.35 -6.77 -12.75
CA ALA A 28 -6.48 -6.20 -11.41
C ALA A 28 -7.31 -4.91 -11.39
N ASP A 29 -7.10 -4.03 -12.38
CA ASP A 29 -7.66 -2.68 -12.38
C ASP A 29 -8.34 -2.37 -13.72
N VAL A 30 -9.63 -2.03 -13.64
CA VAL A 30 -10.47 -1.73 -14.82
C VAL A 30 -10.62 -0.23 -15.07
N ASN A 31 -10.30 0.62 -14.10
CA ASN A 31 -10.31 2.07 -14.20
C ASN A 31 -9.02 2.62 -13.60
N ILE A 32 -8.21 3.28 -14.43
CA ILE A 32 -6.88 3.74 -14.07
C ILE A 32 -6.84 5.24 -14.27
N LEU A 33 -6.33 5.99 -13.28
CA LEU A 33 -6.14 7.43 -13.37
C LEU A 33 -4.65 7.75 -13.30
N LEU A 34 -4.11 8.28 -14.40
CA LEU A 34 -2.69 8.61 -14.54
C LEU A 34 -2.49 10.13 -14.66
N PRO A 35 -1.35 10.65 -14.18
CA PRO A 35 -0.96 12.02 -14.47
C PRO A 35 -0.70 12.24 -15.97
N PRO A 36 -0.72 13.50 -16.46
CA PRO A 36 -0.17 13.86 -17.77
C PRO A 36 1.34 13.58 -17.83
N LYS A 37 1.94 13.87 -18.99
CA LYS A 37 3.39 13.80 -19.15
C LYS A 37 4.09 14.73 -18.14
N MET A 38 4.73 14.12 -17.14
CA MET A 38 5.52 14.77 -16.10
C MET A 38 7.01 14.85 -16.49
N THR A 39 7.81 15.57 -15.68
CA THR A 39 9.25 15.68 -15.89
C THR A 39 9.93 14.32 -15.78
N GLN A 40 9.60 13.55 -14.76
CA GLN A 40 9.89 12.12 -14.68
C GLN A 40 8.63 11.33 -15.02
N PRO A 41 8.75 10.30 -15.87
CA PRO A 41 7.59 9.54 -16.27
C PRO A 41 7.05 8.71 -15.12
N VAL A 42 5.76 8.88 -14.86
CA VAL A 42 5.02 8.03 -13.95
C VAL A 42 4.61 6.78 -14.69
N GLU A 43 4.98 5.64 -14.12
CA GLU A 43 4.63 4.33 -14.64
C GLU A 43 3.59 3.68 -13.73
N TYR A 44 2.69 2.93 -14.35
CA TYR A 44 1.74 2.10 -13.63
C TYR A 44 1.71 0.71 -14.24
N ARG A 45 1.94 -0.29 -13.40
CA ARG A 45 1.99 -1.68 -13.81
C ARG A 45 0.60 -2.30 -13.75
N LEU A 46 -0.01 -2.51 -14.91
CA LEU A 46 -1.27 -3.23 -15.02
C LEU A 46 -0.99 -4.73 -14.99
N GLN A 47 -1.58 -5.43 -14.01
CA GLN A 47 -1.35 -6.86 -13.79
C GLN A 47 -2.60 -7.68 -14.12
N GLY A 48 -2.40 -8.73 -14.90
CA GLY A 48 -3.38 -9.77 -15.17
C GLY A 48 -3.06 -11.06 -14.41
N THR A 49 -4.10 -11.78 -14.04
CA THR A 49 -4.04 -13.11 -13.40
C THR A 49 -4.84 -14.11 -14.24
N ASP A 50 -4.48 -15.39 -14.12
CA ASP A 50 -5.19 -16.51 -14.77
C ASP A 50 -5.33 -16.37 -16.31
N GLY A 51 -4.38 -15.68 -16.96
CA GLY A 51 -4.43 -15.41 -18.40
C GLY A 51 -3.08 -15.04 -19.03
N CYS A 52 -3.03 -15.09 -20.35
CA CYS A 52 -1.87 -14.83 -21.18
C CYS A 52 -2.24 -13.73 -22.19
N PHE A 53 -1.92 -12.47 -21.86
CA PHE A 53 -2.53 -11.33 -22.52
C PHE A 53 -1.68 -10.76 -23.65
N LYS A 54 -2.35 -10.38 -24.74
CA LYS A 54 -1.84 -9.48 -25.77
C LYS A 54 -2.49 -8.12 -25.59
N TRP A 55 -1.65 -7.09 -25.49
CA TRP A 55 -2.10 -5.73 -25.17
C TRP A 55 -2.28 -4.90 -26.45
N SER A 56 -3.39 -4.17 -26.53
CA SER A 56 -3.65 -3.13 -27.52
C SER A 56 -4.31 -1.92 -26.85
N TRP A 57 -4.30 -0.76 -27.50
CA TRP A 57 -4.91 0.46 -26.94
C TRP A 57 -5.37 1.41 -28.04
N ASP A 58 -6.35 2.26 -27.72
CA ASP A 58 -7.05 3.08 -28.74
C ASP A 58 -6.21 4.26 -29.25
N HIS A 59 -5.55 4.98 -28.34
CA HIS A 59 -4.90 6.26 -28.64
C HIS A 59 -3.40 6.22 -28.36
N HIS A 60 -2.61 5.99 -29.41
CA HIS A 60 -1.14 5.89 -29.37
C HIS A 60 -0.42 7.24 -29.17
N ASP A 61 -1.12 8.35 -29.31
CA ASP A 61 -0.62 9.72 -29.14
C ASP A 61 -0.67 10.22 -27.69
N ILE A 62 -1.48 9.58 -26.83
CA ILE A 62 -1.67 10.01 -25.43
C ILE A 62 -1.14 9.00 -24.41
N LEU A 63 -1.14 7.72 -24.75
CA LEU A 63 -0.73 6.63 -23.86
C LEU A 63 0.30 5.74 -24.56
N SER A 64 1.34 5.37 -23.83
CA SER A 64 2.30 4.35 -24.20
C SER A 64 2.09 3.12 -23.33
N VAL A 65 1.97 1.95 -23.97
CA VAL A 65 1.82 0.67 -23.29
C VAL A 65 2.99 -0.22 -23.67
N SER A 66 3.78 -0.65 -22.69
CA SER A 66 4.90 -1.57 -22.88
C SER A 66 4.63 -2.89 -22.15
N PRO A 67 4.28 -3.97 -22.87
CA PRO A 67 4.10 -5.29 -22.29
C PRO A 67 5.39 -5.84 -21.67
N GLU A 68 5.30 -6.48 -20.51
CA GLU A 68 6.42 -7.15 -19.85
C GLU A 68 6.44 -8.64 -20.24
N TYR A 69 7.06 -8.96 -21.37
CA TYR A 69 7.18 -10.35 -21.82
C TYR A 69 8.14 -11.14 -20.93
N ASN A 70 7.74 -12.34 -20.53
CA ASN A 70 8.72 -13.32 -20.07
C ASN A 70 9.49 -13.82 -21.29
N GLU A 71 10.81 -14.01 -21.17
CA GLU A 71 11.76 -14.21 -22.27
C GLU A 71 11.39 -15.32 -23.29
N SER A 72 10.47 -16.22 -22.93
CA SER A 72 10.02 -17.35 -23.77
C SER A 72 8.56 -17.26 -24.23
N SER A 73 7.84 -16.16 -23.98
CA SER A 73 6.38 -16.07 -24.16
C SER A 73 5.94 -15.06 -25.22
N HIS A 74 4.95 -15.43 -26.05
CA HIS A 74 4.32 -14.55 -27.05
C HIS A 74 3.21 -13.64 -26.48
N CYS A 75 3.03 -13.67 -25.16
CA CYS A 75 2.05 -12.89 -24.41
C CYS A 75 2.69 -12.44 -23.10
N SER A 76 2.06 -11.50 -22.39
CA SER A 76 2.50 -11.10 -21.06
C SER A 76 1.37 -11.13 -20.05
N THR A 77 1.73 -11.33 -18.79
CA THR A 77 0.81 -11.22 -17.65
C THR A 77 0.74 -9.80 -17.11
N SER A 78 1.63 -8.91 -17.54
CA SER A 78 1.65 -7.51 -17.11
C SER A 78 2.09 -6.58 -18.23
N ALA A 79 1.71 -5.32 -18.11
CA ALA A 79 2.14 -4.24 -18.99
C ALA A 79 2.33 -2.94 -18.19
N ARG A 80 3.37 -2.19 -18.53
CA ARG A 80 3.58 -0.84 -17.98
C ARG A 80 2.87 0.20 -18.83
N LEU A 81 2.08 1.01 -18.16
CA LEU A 81 1.34 2.11 -18.73
C LEU A 81 2.06 3.42 -18.39
N ARG A 82 2.28 4.26 -19.39
CA ARG A 82 2.91 5.57 -19.26
C ARG A 82 2.16 6.60 -20.08
N SER A 83 1.76 7.69 -19.44
CA SER A 83 1.19 8.84 -20.14
C SER A 83 2.28 9.61 -20.91
N ILE A 84 2.01 9.90 -22.17
CA ILE A 84 2.89 10.72 -23.04
C ILE A 84 2.23 12.03 -23.47
N ALA A 85 0.96 12.21 -23.14
CA ALA A 85 0.19 13.39 -23.52
C ALA A 85 0.55 14.60 -22.63
N PRO A 86 0.77 15.80 -23.19
CA PRO A 86 0.75 17.02 -22.40
C PRO A 86 -0.67 17.28 -21.86
N TYR A 87 -0.75 18.03 -20.76
CA TYR A 87 -2.04 18.41 -20.17
C TYR A 87 -2.73 19.46 -21.04
N THR A 88 -3.86 19.09 -21.63
CA THR A 88 -4.73 19.97 -22.42
C THR A 88 -6.20 19.79 -22.01
N GLY A 89 -6.43 19.43 -20.75
CA GLY A 89 -7.71 18.95 -20.23
C GLY A 89 -7.74 17.44 -20.01
N ARG A 90 -8.79 16.97 -19.34
CA ARG A 90 -9.02 15.55 -19.02
C ARG A 90 -9.16 14.73 -20.30
N LYS A 91 -8.41 13.64 -20.41
CA LYS A 91 -8.46 12.70 -21.55
C LYS A 91 -8.89 11.32 -21.08
N GLU A 92 -9.57 10.58 -21.93
CA GLU A 92 -9.98 9.19 -21.72
C GLU A 92 -9.47 8.34 -22.87
N THR A 93 -8.94 7.17 -22.56
CA THR A 93 -8.56 6.13 -23.52
C THR A 93 -8.82 4.76 -22.92
N ALA A 94 -8.66 3.71 -23.71
CA ALA A 94 -8.77 2.35 -23.24
C ALA A 94 -7.60 1.48 -23.68
N VAL A 95 -7.26 0.55 -22.80
CA VAL A 95 -6.31 -0.53 -23.02
C VAL A 95 -7.09 -1.84 -23.02
N TYR A 96 -6.74 -2.74 -23.93
CA TYR A 96 -7.39 -4.02 -24.10
C TYR A 96 -6.39 -5.13 -23.82
N ALA A 97 -6.74 -6.02 -22.91
CA ALA A 97 -6.01 -7.23 -22.61
C ALA A 97 -6.76 -8.40 -23.27
N ALA A 98 -6.23 -8.89 -24.39
CA ALA A 98 -6.81 -10.04 -25.10
C ALA A 98 -6.09 -11.32 -24.66
N ASP A 99 -6.79 -12.21 -23.97
CA ASP A 99 -6.24 -13.51 -23.61
C ASP A 99 -6.09 -14.39 -24.85
N VAL A 100 -4.87 -14.90 -25.09
CA VAL A 100 -4.53 -15.66 -26.29
C VAL A 100 -5.20 -17.04 -26.29
N LEU A 101 -5.48 -17.61 -25.12
CA LEU A 101 -6.05 -18.96 -24.99
C LEU A 101 -7.56 -18.97 -25.14
N THR A 102 -8.26 -18.09 -24.43
CA THR A 102 -9.73 -18.05 -24.41
C THR A 102 -10.32 -17.09 -25.45
N GLY A 103 -9.53 -16.14 -25.96
CA GLY A 103 -10.00 -15.07 -26.84
C GLY A 103 -10.82 -14.00 -26.12
N ILE A 104 -10.95 -14.06 -24.79
CA ILE A 104 -11.65 -13.07 -23.99
C ILE A 104 -10.84 -11.77 -24.02
N VAL A 105 -11.52 -10.65 -24.24
CA VAL A 105 -10.91 -9.31 -24.23
C VAL A 105 -11.44 -8.51 -23.06
N ILE A 106 -10.54 -8.07 -22.20
CA ILE A 106 -10.84 -7.24 -21.04
C ILE A 106 -10.47 -5.79 -21.37
N ARG A 107 -11.44 -4.89 -21.24
CA ARG A 107 -11.25 -3.45 -21.50
C ARG A 107 -10.98 -2.71 -20.20
N CYS A 108 -9.83 -2.06 -20.11
CA CYS A 108 -9.42 -1.20 -19.00
C CYS A 108 -9.50 0.25 -19.47
N LYS A 109 -10.24 1.08 -18.72
CA LYS A 109 -10.31 2.51 -19.00
C LYS A 109 -9.15 3.24 -18.33
N VAL A 110 -8.53 4.16 -19.06
CA VAL A 110 -7.44 5.00 -18.59
C VAL A 110 -7.84 6.45 -18.74
N TYR A 111 -7.88 7.16 -17.63
CA TYR A 111 -8.09 8.59 -17.55
C TYR A 111 -6.76 9.29 -17.33
N ILE A 112 -6.56 10.43 -17.99
CA ILE A 112 -5.38 11.28 -17.81
C ILE A 112 -5.86 12.64 -17.34
N ASP A 113 -5.45 13.04 -16.13
CA ASP A 113 -5.82 14.33 -15.55
C ASP A 113 -4.72 14.89 -14.63
N ILE A 114 -4.86 16.14 -14.23
CA ILE A 114 -3.92 16.87 -13.37
C ILE A 114 -4.23 16.67 -11.88
N PHE A 115 -3.19 16.74 -11.04
CA PHE A 115 -3.36 16.78 -9.60
C PHE A 115 -4.02 18.10 -9.18
N SER A 116 -5.00 18.02 -8.30
CA SER A 116 -5.59 19.17 -7.62
C SER A 116 -5.07 19.30 -6.18
N ARG A 117 -4.81 18.17 -5.51
CA ARG A 117 -4.16 18.15 -4.18
C ARG A 117 -3.39 16.84 -3.96
N ILE A 118 -2.52 16.86 -2.95
CA ILE A 118 -1.87 15.68 -2.40
C ILE A 118 -2.23 15.53 -0.92
N GLN A 119 -2.12 14.31 -0.39
CA GLN A 119 -2.35 14.02 1.02
C GLN A 119 -1.44 12.88 1.49
N ILE A 120 -0.95 12.98 2.73
CA ILE A 120 -0.21 11.92 3.41
C ILE A 120 -1.20 10.89 3.96
N PHE A 121 -1.24 9.74 3.30
CA PHE A 121 -1.94 8.55 3.75
C PHE A 121 -1.08 7.75 4.74
N HIS A 122 -1.70 7.29 5.81
CA HIS A 122 -1.04 6.60 6.93
C HIS A 122 -2.05 5.67 7.62
N ASN A 123 -1.55 4.66 8.33
CA ASN A 123 -2.40 3.71 9.05
C ASN A 123 -2.66 4.13 10.51
N SER A 124 -1.71 4.83 11.14
CA SER A 124 -1.81 5.31 12.51
C SER A 124 -1.04 6.61 12.70
N VAL A 125 -1.61 7.53 13.49
CA VAL A 125 -0.99 8.79 13.90
C VAL A 125 -0.09 8.59 15.12
N LYS A 126 -0.31 7.49 15.87
CA LYS A 126 0.48 7.12 17.04
C LYS A 126 1.44 5.98 16.69
N LEU A 127 2.66 6.14 17.14
CA LEU A 127 3.77 5.22 16.94
C LEU A 127 4.39 4.87 18.28
N ASP A 128 4.79 3.62 18.46
CA ASP A 128 5.54 3.23 19.65
C ASP A 128 7.00 3.68 19.55
N LEU A 129 7.69 3.89 20.68
CA LEU A 129 9.14 4.01 20.69
C LEU A 129 9.76 2.80 19.99
N ASP A 130 10.75 3.05 19.14
CA ASP A 130 11.37 2.10 18.21
C ASP A 130 10.44 1.50 17.13
N GLY A 131 9.15 1.85 17.13
CA GLY A 131 8.22 1.47 16.09
C GLY A 131 8.51 2.16 14.76
N LEU A 132 8.01 1.57 13.67
CA LEU A 132 8.05 2.11 12.32
C LEU A 132 6.67 2.58 11.85
N ALA A 133 6.62 3.73 11.20
CA ALA A 133 5.45 4.20 10.46
C ALA A 133 5.80 4.40 8.99
N THR A 134 4.97 3.83 8.12
CA THR A 134 5.04 4.05 6.68
C THR A 134 4.03 5.12 6.29
N LEU A 135 4.54 6.21 5.71
CA LEU A 135 3.76 7.29 5.14
C LEU A 135 3.76 7.16 3.63
N ARG A 136 2.60 7.38 3.00
CA ARG A 136 2.45 7.32 1.55
C ARG A 136 1.69 8.54 1.05
N VAL A 137 2.17 9.18 -0.01
CA VAL A 137 1.42 10.25 -0.68
C VAL A 137 0.32 9.64 -1.53
N ARG A 138 -0.88 10.24 -1.46
CA ARG A 138 -1.94 10.05 -2.45
C ARG A 138 -2.23 11.39 -3.11
N ALA A 139 -2.37 11.38 -4.42
CA ALA A 139 -2.80 12.56 -5.17
C ALA A 139 -4.24 12.38 -5.61
N PHE A 140 -4.92 13.51 -5.79
CA PHE A 140 -6.31 13.54 -6.15
C PHE A 140 -6.58 14.60 -7.22
N ASP A 141 -7.57 14.33 -8.07
CA ASP A 141 -8.07 15.30 -9.05
C ASP A 141 -9.13 16.23 -8.43
N SER A 142 -9.72 17.10 -9.25
CA SER A 142 -10.75 18.05 -8.84
C SER A 142 -12.08 17.40 -8.46
N GLU A 143 -12.26 16.13 -8.80
CA GLU A 143 -13.46 15.33 -8.49
C GLU A 143 -13.22 14.39 -7.30
N GLU A 144 -12.10 14.54 -6.59
CA GLU A 144 -11.71 13.69 -5.45
C GLU A 144 -11.36 12.23 -5.85
N ASN A 145 -11.10 11.96 -7.13
CA ASN A 145 -10.61 10.65 -7.57
C ASN A 145 -9.13 10.49 -7.22
N VAL A 146 -8.75 9.28 -6.82
CA VAL A 146 -7.36 8.95 -6.44
C VAL A 146 -6.56 8.52 -7.67
N PHE A 147 -5.36 9.06 -7.82
CA PHE A 147 -4.43 8.63 -8.87
C PHE A 147 -3.89 7.22 -8.60
N SER A 148 -3.83 6.39 -9.64
CA SER A 148 -3.43 4.99 -9.53
C SER A 148 -1.93 4.80 -9.27
N SER A 149 -1.10 5.74 -9.73
CA SER A 149 0.35 5.72 -9.49
C SER A 149 0.91 7.13 -9.33
N LEU A 150 1.87 7.25 -8.41
CA LEU A 150 2.78 8.39 -8.27
C LEU A 150 4.25 7.94 -8.39
N VAL A 151 4.47 6.66 -8.72
CA VAL A 151 5.80 6.05 -8.77
C VAL A 151 6.61 6.72 -9.86
N GLY A 152 7.78 7.24 -9.49
CA GLY A 152 8.64 8.01 -10.39
C GLY A 152 8.59 9.52 -10.16
N LEU A 153 7.65 10.04 -9.37
CA LEU A 153 7.65 11.45 -8.94
C LEU A 153 8.61 11.67 -7.76
N ARG A 154 9.09 12.91 -7.66
CA ARG A 154 9.98 13.33 -6.58
C ARG A 154 9.23 14.14 -5.55
N PHE A 155 9.54 13.89 -4.29
CA PHE A 155 8.97 14.60 -3.16
C PHE A 155 10.09 15.09 -2.24
N ILE A 156 9.83 16.19 -1.53
CA ILE A 156 10.64 16.62 -0.40
C ILE A 156 9.88 16.30 0.88
N TRP A 157 10.46 15.42 1.68
CA TRP A 157 9.99 15.14 3.03
C TRP A 157 10.80 15.93 4.06
N LYS A 158 10.11 16.48 5.06
CA LYS A 158 10.71 17.23 6.15
C LYS A 158 10.12 16.79 7.47
N LEU A 159 10.99 16.54 8.44
CA LEU A 159 10.64 16.36 9.84
C LEU A 159 10.76 17.72 10.53
N ILE A 160 9.66 18.20 11.10
CA ILE A 160 9.54 19.52 11.71
C ILE A 160 9.20 19.30 13.19
N PRO A 161 10.15 19.57 14.11
CA PRO A 161 9.90 19.47 15.53
C PRO A 161 8.80 20.44 15.99
N GLU A 162 8.10 20.10 17.06
CA GLU A 162 7.00 20.94 17.58
C GLU A 162 7.49 22.27 18.18
N SER A 163 8.74 22.32 18.65
CA SER A 163 9.38 23.54 19.14
C SER A 163 10.74 23.77 18.48
N ASP A 164 11.00 25.03 18.12
CA ASP A 164 12.27 25.43 17.51
C ASP A 164 13.44 25.08 18.43
N GLY A 165 14.32 24.19 17.96
CA GLY A 165 15.50 23.72 18.69
C GLY A 165 15.31 22.47 19.53
N SER A 166 14.14 21.81 19.51
CA SER A 166 13.99 20.49 20.12
C SER A 166 14.70 19.42 19.30
N LEU A 167 15.09 18.33 19.97
CA LEU A 167 15.56 17.13 19.26
C LEU A 167 14.40 16.56 18.42
N HIS A 168 14.74 15.94 17.29
CA HIS A 168 13.80 15.14 16.52
C HIS A 168 13.37 13.91 17.32
N ASN A 169 12.07 13.64 17.32
CA ASN A 169 11.44 12.46 17.92
C ASN A 169 11.30 11.33 16.89
N LEU A 170 11.38 11.67 15.61
CA LEU A 170 11.35 10.78 14.47
C LEU A 170 12.69 10.78 13.76
N ALA A 171 13.08 9.62 13.24
CA ALA A 171 14.20 9.47 12.31
C ALA A 171 13.69 8.85 11.02
N HIS A 172 14.18 9.34 9.89
CA HIS A 172 13.94 8.68 8.61
C HIS A 172 14.67 7.33 8.55
N VAL A 173 14.01 6.33 7.96
CA VAL A 173 14.58 5.00 7.69
C VAL A 173 14.55 4.75 6.19
N PRO A 174 15.69 4.48 5.54
CA PRO A 174 15.72 4.17 4.11
C PRO A 174 14.79 3.01 3.75
N LEU A 175 14.14 3.08 2.58
CA LEU A 175 13.21 2.04 2.12
C LEU A 175 13.92 0.69 1.95
N SER A 176 15.18 0.70 1.54
CA SER A 176 16.04 -0.50 1.42
C SER A 176 16.26 -1.22 2.75
N ASP A 177 16.35 -0.47 3.86
CA ASP A 177 16.55 -0.99 5.22
C ASP A 177 15.23 -1.24 5.96
N SER A 178 14.09 -0.92 5.33
CA SER A 178 12.78 -1.08 5.93
C SER A 178 12.21 -2.49 5.71
N PRO A 179 11.27 -2.98 6.54
CA PRO A 179 10.60 -4.26 6.32
C PRO A 179 9.83 -4.36 5.00
N LEU A 180 9.69 -3.26 4.26
CA LEU A 180 9.08 -3.25 2.93
C LEU A 180 9.98 -3.89 1.87
N SER A 181 11.31 -3.83 2.02
CA SER A 181 12.26 -4.45 1.08
C SER A 181 12.19 -5.97 1.13
N ASP A 182 11.84 -6.54 2.30
CA ASP A 182 11.68 -7.98 2.52
C ASP A 182 10.39 -8.55 1.93
N CYS A 183 9.51 -7.71 1.35
CA CYS A 183 8.22 -8.11 0.81
C CYS A 183 8.32 -8.87 -0.53
N GLY A 184 9.52 -9.25 -0.99
CA GLY A 184 9.72 -10.16 -2.12
C GLY A 184 9.06 -9.71 -3.44
N GLY A 185 8.91 -8.39 -3.66
CA GLY A 185 8.25 -7.83 -4.84
C GLY A 185 6.71 -7.81 -4.80
N PHE A 186 6.08 -8.24 -3.70
CA PHE A 186 4.62 -8.18 -3.54
C PHE A 186 4.10 -6.81 -3.08
N CYS A 187 4.98 -5.93 -2.61
CA CYS A 187 4.62 -4.60 -2.10
C CYS A 187 4.66 -3.48 -3.16
N GLY A 188 4.55 -3.83 -4.45
CA GLY A 188 4.50 -2.89 -5.57
C GLY A 188 5.85 -2.61 -6.24
N ASP A 189 5.94 -1.53 -7.02
CA ASP A 189 7.16 -1.10 -7.74
C ASP A 189 8.20 -0.44 -6.81
N LEU A 190 8.54 -1.10 -5.70
CA LEU A 190 9.46 -0.59 -4.68
C LEU A 190 10.88 -0.35 -5.24
N ASP A 191 11.28 -1.11 -6.27
CA ASP A 191 12.59 -0.97 -6.92
C ASP A 191 12.84 0.44 -7.47
N ILE A 192 11.80 1.10 -8.01
CA ILE A 192 11.92 2.46 -8.55
C ILE A 192 12.06 3.46 -7.41
N GLN A 193 11.31 3.26 -6.34
CA GLN A 193 11.30 4.14 -5.17
C GLN A 193 12.63 4.07 -4.40
N ILE A 194 13.18 2.86 -4.21
CA ILE A 194 14.51 2.66 -3.60
C ILE A 194 15.59 3.33 -4.46
N LYS A 195 15.58 3.13 -5.78
CA LYS A 195 16.55 3.77 -6.69
C LYS A 195 16.50 5.30 -6.65
N LEU A 196 15.31 5.88 -6.49
CA LEU A 196 15.16 7.32 -6.33
C LEU A 196 15.80 7.77 -5.01
N GLU A 197 15.51 7.07 -3.92
CA GLU A 197 16.06 7.36 -2.60
C GLU A 197 17.59 7.23 -2.54
N ASP A 198 18.14 6.19 -3.14
CA ASP A 198 19.58 5.97 -3.28
C ASP A 198 20.27 7.09 -4.09
N SER A 199 19.52 7.76 -4.98
CA SER A 199 20.00 8.92 -5.74
C SER A 199 19.94 10.25 -4.95
N GLY A 200 19.43 10.21 -3.71
CA GLY A 200 19.30 11.35 -2.82
C GLY A 200 17.97 12.11 -2.93
N GLU A 201 16.99 11.55 -3.64
CA GLU A 201 15.66 12.15 -3.86
C GLU A 201 14.58 11.24 -3.27
N PHE A 202 13.54 11.78 -2.63
CA PHE A 202 12.50 10.94 -2.05
C PHE A 202 11.36 10.66 -3.01
N SER A 203 10.69 9.53 -2.79
CA SER A 203 9.53 9.08 -3.56
C SER A 203 8.21 9.38 -2.83
N ASP A 204 7.11 8.83 -3.35
CA ASP A 204 5.79 8.89 -2.73
C ASP A 204 5.68 8.07 -1.44
N LEU A 205 6.67 7.23 -1.12
CA LEU A 205 6.78 6.53 0.16
C LEU A 205 7.89 7.10 1.04
N PHE A 206 7.62 7.15 2.34
CA PHE A 206 8.55 7.63 3.36
C PHE A 206 8.36 6.85 4.66
N VAL A 207 9.45 6.30 5.20
CA VAL A 207 9.41 5.50 6.43
C VAL A 207 10.10 6.25 7.55
N VAL A 208 9.43 6.31 8.71
CA VAL A 208 9.97 6.95 9.90
C VAL A 208 9.97 5.99 11.08
N LYS A 209 10.98 6.12 11.94
CA LYS A 209 11.12 5.42 13.21
C LYS A 209 10.96 6.37 14.37
N GLY A 210 10.22 5.96 15.41
CA GLY A 210 10.15 6.69 16.67
C GLY A 210 11.44 6.54 17.47
N ILE A 211 12.22 7.61 17.62
CA ILE A 211 13.48 7.65 18.38
C ILE A 211 13.36 8.41 19.72
N GLY A 212 12.32 9.22 19.89
CA GLY A 212 12.07 9.99 21.11
C GLY A 212 10.58 10.15 21.37
N ILE A 213 10.17 10.24 22.63
CA ILE A 213 8.76 10.44 23.01
C ILE A 213 8.39 11.88 22.72
N GLY A 214 7.27 12.09 22.02
CA GLY A 214 6.77 13.42 21.75
C GLY A 214 5.96 13.48 20.47
N ARG A 215 5.57 14.70 20.10
CA ARG A 215 4.86 14.97 18.86
C ARG A 215 5.81 15.62 17.86
N GLU A 216 5.69 15.25 16.59
CA GLU A 216 6.50 15.81 15.52
C GLU A 216 5.69 15.87 14.23
N VAL A 217 5.88 16.94 13.46
CA VAL A 217 5.17 17.16 12.20
C VAL A 217 6.02 16.66 11.04
N VAL A 218 5.43 15.82 10.20
CA VAL A 218 6.00 15.40 8.93
C VAL A 218 5.32 16.19 7.82
N SER A 219 6.11 16.80 6.95
CA SER A 219 5.64 17.59 5.81
C SER A 219 6.17 17.02 4.50
N VAL A 220 5.32 16.96 3.49
CA VAL A 220 5.67 16.52 2.14
C VAL A 220 5.38 17.63 1.14
N HIS A 221 6.25 17.78 0.13
CA HIS A 221 6.08 18.72 -0.97
C HIS A 221 6.38 18.02 -2.29
N LEU A 222 5.53 18.17 -3.29
CA LEU A 222 5.75 17.62 -4.63
C LEU A 222 6.74 18.49 -5.43
N LEU A 223 7.74 17.85 -6.04
CA LEU A 223 8.70 18.50 -6.94
C LEU A 223 8.37 18.23 -8.40
N GLU A 224 7.40 18.96 -8.93
CA GLU A 224 7.07 18.90 -10.36
C GLU A 224 6.89 20.33 -10.89
N PRO A 225 7.79 20.83 -11.75
CA PRO A 225 7.72 22.20 -12.28
C PRO A 225 6.45 22.51 -13.08
N LEU A 226 5.84 21.49 -13.70
CA LEU A 226 4.59 21.61 -14.44
C LEU A 226 3.38 21.86 -13.52
N LEU A 227 3.53 21.59 -12.22
CA LEU A 227 2.49 21.74 -11.22
C LEU A 227 2.86 22.88 -10.26
N GLY A 228 1.83 23.51 -9.70
CA GLY A 228 2.02 24.49 -8.63
C GLY A 228 2.62 23.85 -7.37
N HIS A 229 2.90 24.69 -6.38
CA HIS A 229 3.31 24.20 -5.07
C HIS A 229 2.19 23.37 -4.44
N MET A 230 2.42 22.07 -4.27
CA MET A 230 1.51 21.15 -3.59
C MET A 230 2.23 20.57 -2.38
N ASP A 231 1.67 20.82 -1.20
CA ASP A 231 2.19 20.35 0.07
C ASP A 231 1.10 19.76 0.96
N ASP A 232 1.49 18.86 1.85
CA ASP A 232 0.64 18.36 2.94
C ASP A 232 1.46 18.11 4.21
N LYS A 233 0.78 18.09 5.36
CA LYS A 233 1.41 17.95 6.68
C LYS A 233 0.58 17.06 7.59
N ILE A 234 1.28 16.21 8.34
CA ILE A 234 0.68 15.36 9.37
C ILE A 234 1.51 15.42 10.65
N ALA A 235 0.86 15.41 11.81
CA ALA A 235 1.54 15.36 13.10
C ALA A 235 1.50 13.94 13.66
N LEU A 236 2.65 13.27 13.77
CA LEU A 236 2.76 11.96 14.39
C LEU A 236 3.11 12.11 15.88
N THR A 237 2.68 11.15 16.69
CA THR A 237 2.98 11.09 18.13
C THR A 237 3.70 9.79 18.45
N VAL A 238 4.89 9.90 19.01
CA VAL A 238 5.68 8.76 19.50
C VAL A 238 5.42 8.60 21.00
N ALA A 239 5.01 7.41 21.41
CA ALA A 239 4.68 7.07 22.79
C ALA A 239 5.31 5.73 23.20
N GLU A 240 5.38 5.46 24.50
CA GLU A 240 5.76 4.13 24.97
C GLU A 240 4.59 3.16 24.87
N ALA A 241 4.89 1.91 24.48
CA ALA A 241 3.94 0.82 24.55
C ALA A 241 3.68 0.48 26.03
N MET A 242 2.45 0.69 26.48
CA MET A 242 2.04 0.48 27.86
C MET A 242 0.86 -0.49 27.94
N SER A 243 0.85 -1.35 28.94
CA SER A 243 -0.24 -2.29 29.24
C SER A 243 -0.62 -2.22 30.71
N LEU A 244 -1.92 -2.26 30.99
CA LEU A 244 -2.45 -2.28 32.35
C LEU A 244 -2.89 -3.71 32.70
N GLU A 245 -2.56 -4.13 33.92
CA GLU A 245 -3.01 -5.40 34.49
C GLU A 245 -3.72 -5.14 35.83
N PRO A 246 -4.94 -5.65 36.06
CA PRO A 246 -5.74 -6.48 35.14
C PRO A 246 -6.28 -5.71 33.92
N PRO A 247 -6.51 -6.38 32.77
CA PRO A 247 -7.04 -5.73 31.57
C PRO A 247 -8.50 -5.34 31.73
N SER A 248 -8.92 -4.29 31.00
CA SER A 248 -10.30 -3.82 30.95
C SER A 248 -11.23 -4.81 30.22
N PRO A 249 -12.51 -4.94 30.63
CA PRO A 249 -13.15 -4.25 31.77
C PRO A 249 -12.92 -4.98 33.10
N VAL A 250 -12.74 -4.20 34.18
CA VAL A 250 -12.65 -4.73 35.55
C VAL A 250 -13.98 -4.47 36.27
N LEU A 251 -14.63 -5.53 36.75
CA LEU A 251 -15.89 -5.45 37.49
C LEU A 251 -15.61 -5.49 38.99
N VAL A 252 -16.08 -4.49 39.73
CA VAL A 252 -15.84 -4.35 41.18
C VAL A 252 -17.12 -4.05 41.97
N VAL A 253 -17.13 -4.51 43.22
CA VAL A 253 -18.17 -4.16 44.20
C VAL A 253 -17.82 -2.88 44.94
N VAL A 254 -18.82 -2.22 45.53
CA VAL A 254 -18.62 -0.99 46.32
C VAL A 254 -17.67 -1.26 47.48
N GLY A 255 -16.61 -0.44 47.59
CA GLY A 255 -15.57 -0.57 48.61
C GLY A 255 -14.41 -1.52 48.26
N ALA A 256 -14.39 -2.10 47.06
CA ALA A 256 -13.27 -2.94 46.61
C ALA A 256 -12.06 -2.11 46.16
N LEU A 257 -10.85 -2.59 46.49
CA LEU A 257 -9.59 -2.02 46.02
C LEU A 257 -9.09 -2.81 44.80
N VAL A 258 -8.85 -2.11 43.68
CA VAL A 258 -8.19 -2.71 42.51
C VAL A 258 -6.76 -2.21 42.44
N GLN A 259 -5.81 -3.12 42.47
CA GLN A 259 -4.42 -2.82 42.19
C GLN A 259 -4.16 -2.98 40.70
N TYR A 260 -3.73 -1.89 40.06
CA TYR A 260 -3.25 -1.94 38.69
C TYR A 260 -1.73 -1.99 38.66
N THR A 261 -1.19 -2.76 37.73
CA THR A 261 0.24 -2.77 37.41
C THR A 261 0.40 -2.21 36.01
N LEU A 262 1.24 -1.18 35.87
CA LEU A 262 1.63 -0.64 34.57
C LEU A 262 2.85 -1.43 34.08
N LYS A 263 2.69 -2.07 32.93
CA LYS A 263 3.79 -2.74 32.23
C LYS A 263 4.18 -1.88 31.04
N VAL A 264 5.39 -1.33 31.06
CA VAL A 264 5.98 -0.61 29.93
C VAL A 264 6.74 -1.64 29.10
N ILE A 265 6.46 -1.74 27.81
CA ILE A 265 7.08 -2.71 26.91
C ILE A 265 8.14 -1.96 26.09
N ARG A 266 9.41 -2.34 26.23
CA ARG A 266 10.52 -1.81 25.43
C ARG A 266 11.20 -2.95 24.69
N GLY A 267 11.29 -2.85 23.35
CA GLY A 267 11.89 -3.90 22.52
C GLY A 267 11.25 -5.29 22.71
N GLY A 268 9.95 -5.34 23.01
CA GLY A 268 9.22 -6.58 23.30
C GLY A 268 9.42 -7.15 24.71
N ILE A 269 10.23 -6.49 25.57
CA ILE A 269 10.45 -6.92 26.96
C ILE A 269 9.58 -6.07 27.89
N PRO A 270 8.65 -6.68 28.65
CA PRO A 270 7.85 -5.95 29.63
C PRO A 270 8.68 -5.60 30.87
N GLN A 271 8.73 -4.32 31.21
CA GLN A 271 9.27 -3.78 32.46
C GLN A 271 8.09 -3.30 33.32
N GLY A 272 7.93 -3.89 34.51
CA GLY A 272 6.82 -3.58 35.41
C GLY A 272 7.16 -2.43 36.36
N SER A 273 6.22 -1.48 36.51
CA SER A 273 6.21 -0.52 37.60
C SER A 273 4.85 -0.56 38.31
N PHE A 274 4.88 -0.55 39.64
CA PHE A 274 3.66 -0.61 40.46
C PHE A 274 3.03 0.79 40.55
N LEU A 275 1.75 0.91 40.19
CA LEU A 275 0.97 2.12 40.40
C LEU A 275 -0.26 1.77 41.23
N SER A 276 -0.24 2.12 42.52
CA SER A 276 -1.41 1.99 43.39
C SER A 276 -2.26 3.25 43.26
N TYR A 277 -3.45 3.14 42.69
CA TYR A 277 -4.42 4.23 42.67
C TYR A 277 -5.60 3.93 43.59
N PHE A 278 -6.09 5.00 44.23
CA PHE A 278 -7.26 5.02 45.10
C PHE A 278 -8.42 5.58 44.27
N LEU A 279 -9.58 4.92 44.24
CA LEU A 279 -10.91 5.52 44.00
C LEU A 279 -12.02 4.45 44.03
N ALA A 280 -12.75 4.41 45.14
CA ALA A 280 -14.20 4.31 45.23
C ALA A 280 -14.61 4.77 46.64
#